data_AF-A0A1Q3L570-F1
#
_entry.id   AF-A0A1Q3L570-F1
#
_cell.length_a   1.000
_cell.length_b   1.000
_cell.length_c   1.000
_cell.angle_alpha   90.00
_cell.angle_beta   90.00
_cell.angle_gamma   90.00
#
_symmetry.space_group_name_H-M   'P 1'
#
loop_
_entity.id
_entity.type
_entity.pdbx_description
1 polymer ?
#
loop_
_entity_poly.entity_id
_entity_poly.type
_entity_poly.pdbx_seq_one_letter_code
_entity_poly.pdbx_strand_id
1 'polypeptide(L)'
;MARPTVYDDDLRTRLLEETAEIIDRDGPDRVVLREIARAAGTSTSAIYTLFGGKTELLTAVIEHAFRSFGDAQLAAEPHGIRALGEAYRSWALAHPALFRLMFGDRMPAEHAAVEAVALQSLTPLVRTVSGIRPGAAEAAQRDAVIIWSQVHGAVALELAQAAPPDVDWDAVYAGLLDVVERSLA
;
A
#
# COMPACT_ATOMS: atom_id res chain seq x y z
N MET A 1 35.13 10.36 22.13
CA MET A 1 34.48 10.43 20.80
C MET A 1 32.99 10.15 21.00
N ALA A 2 32.09 10.98 20.47
CA ALA A 2 30.66 10.71 20.55
C ALA A 2 30.32 9.47 19.72
N ARG A 3 29.51 8.54 20.26
CA ARG A 3 29.05 7.35 19.54
C ARG A 3 28.22 7.81 18.33
N PRO A 4 28.46 7.31 17.12
CA PRO A 4 27.61 7.65 15.97
C PRO A 4 26.15 7.34 16.31
N THR A 5 25.25 8.28 16.04
CA THR A 5 23.82 8.02 16.15
C THR A 5 23.47 6.99 15.08
N VAL A 6 23.17 5.76 15.51
CA VAL A 6 22.68 4.71 14.61
C VAL A 6 21.17 4.91 14.51
N TYR A 7 20.70 5.16 13.29
CA TYR A 7 19.28 5.17 12.98
C TYR A 7 18.89 3.76 12.56
N ASP A 8 17.89 3.18 13.24
CA ASP A 8 17.40 1.83 12.98
C ASP A 8 16.25 1.83 11.95
N ASP A 9 15.88 0.63 11.52
CA ASP A 9 14.78 0.42 10.57
C ASP A 9 13.43 0.84 11.15
N ASP A 10 13.26 0.75 12.48
CA ASP A 10 12.05 1.22 13.18
C ASP A 10 11.87 2.74 13.03
N LEU A 11 12.93 3.52 13.28
CA LEU A 11 12.89 4.96 13.03
C LEU A 11 12.65 5.28 11.55
N ARG A 12 13.25 4.52 10.63
CA ARG A 12 13.03 4.71 9.20
C ARG A 12 11.54 4.52 8.86
N THR A 13 10.92 3.44 9.32
CA THR A 13 9.50 3.16 9.10
C THR A 13 8.61 4.24 9.72
N ARG A 14 8.84 4.63 10.98
CA ARG A 14 8.08 5.72 11.61
C ARG A 14 8.16 7.03 10.82
N LEU A 15 9.33 7.40 10.31
CA LEU A 15 9.49 8.61 9.50
C LEU A 15 8.66 8.53 8.21
N LEU A 16 8.56 7.35 7.60
CA LEU A 16 7.77 7.14 6.38
C LEU A 16 6.26 7.20 6.66
N GLU A 17 5.80 6.53 7.72
CA GLU A 17 4.38 6.53 8.13
C GLU A 17 3.91 7.92 8.56
N GLU A 18 4.69 8.64 9.40
CA GLU A 18 4.36 10.01 9.81
C GLU A 18 4.33 10.97 8.60
N THR A 19 5.23 10.76 7.64
CA THR A 19 5.21 11.56 6.41
C THR A 19 3.96 11.26 5.59
N ALA A 20 3.56 9.99 5.47
CA ALA A 20 2.36 9.60 4.76
C ALA A 20 1.10 10.25 5.35
N GLU A 21 0.96 10.23 6.67
CA GLU A 21 -0.15 10.88 7.39
C GLU A 21 -0.21 12.39 7.14
N ILE A 22 0.95 13.07 7.13
CA ILE A 22 1.00 14.51 6.83
C ILE A 22 0.61 14.78 5.37
N ILE A 23 1.11 14.00 4.40
CA ILE A 23 0.73 14.19 2.98
C ILE A 23 -0.77 13.96 2.80
N ASP A 24 -1.32 12.93 3.43
CA ASP A 24 -2.72 12.58 3.28
C ASP A 24 -3.67 13.67 3.83
N ARG A 25 -3.30 14.26 4.98
CA ARG A 25 -4.08 15.32 5.61
C ARG A 25 -3.90 16.69 4.93
N ASP A 26 -2.66 17.10 4.69
CA ASP A 26 -2.33 18.50 4.35
C ASP A 26 -1.89 18.68 2.89
N GLY A 27 -1.64 17.58 2.17
CA GLY A 27 -1.06 17.58 0.83
C GLY A 27 0.47 17.67 0.84
N PRO A 28 1.13 17.24 -0.25
CA PRO A 28 2.60 17.13 -0.31
C PRO A 28 3.35 18.45 -0.21
N ASP A 29 2.75 19.52 -0.74
CA ASP A 29 3.33 20.87 -0.72
C ASP A 29 3.48 21.41 0.70
N ARG A 30 2.61 20.96 1.61
CA ARG A 30 2.59 21.38 3.02
C ARG A 30 3.56 20.60 3.90
N VAL A 31 4.24 19.58 3.38
CA VAL A 31 5.17 18.76 4.18
C VAL A 31 6.38 19.58 4.65
N VAL A 32 6.60 19.62 5.97
CA VAL A 32 7.73 20.29 6.62
C VAL A 32 8.59 19.28 7.39
N LEU A 33 9.88 19.18 7.05
CA LEU A 33 10.80 18.18 7.65
C LEU A 33 10.88 18.25 9.18
N ARG A 34 10.79 19.46 9.76
CA ARG A 34 10.83 19.64 11.21
C ARG A 34 9.59 19.05 11.89
N GLU A 35 8.44 19.10 11.24
CA GLU A 35 7.19 18.55 11.78
C GLU A 35 7.23 17.03 11.74
N ILE A 36 7.68 16.45 10.61
CA ILE A 36 7.94 15.01 10.46
C ILE A 36 8.90 14.51 11.54
N ALA A 37 10.06 15.16 11.68
CA ALA A 37 11.07 14.75 12.65
C ALA A 37 10.51 14.78 14.09
N ARG A 38 9.75 15.83 14.43
CA ARG A 38 9.10 15.95 15.74
C ARG A 38 8.07 14.84 15.96
N ALA A 39 7.24 14.54 14.96
CA ALA A 39 6.22 13.49 15.05
C ALA A 39 6.87 12.11 15.26
N ALA A 40 7.94 11.81 14.50
CA ALA A 40 8.70 10.58 14.63
C ALA A 40 9.69 10.55 15.83
N GLY A 41 9.65 11.54 16.73
CA GLY A 41 10.49 11.58 17.93
C GLY A 41 11.99 11.72 17.68
N THR A 42 12.38 12.37 16.58
CA THR A 42 13.78 12.50 16.14
C THR A 42 14.15 13.93 15.71
N SER A 43 15.34 14.11 15.14
CA SER A 43 15.82 15.38 14.58
C SER A 43 15.75 15.38 13.05
N THR A 44 15.73 16.57 12.44
CA THR A 44 15.82 16.71 10.98
C THR A 44 17.12 16.13 10.42
N SER A 45 18.19 16.05 11.22
CA SER A 45 19.43 15.39 10.83
C SER A 45 19.20 13.92 10.48
N ALA A 46 18.30 13.22 11.17
CA ALA A 46 17.97 11.82 10.86
C ALA A 46 17.36 11.69 9.46
N ILE A 47 16.49 12.62 9.08
CA ILE A 47 15.86 12.63 7.75
C ILE A 47 16.93 12.82 6.66
N TYR A 48 17.82 13.80 6.84
CA TYR A 48 18.92 14.02 5.89
C TYR A 48 19.86 12.82 5.80
N THR A 49 20.14 12.14 6.91
CA THR A 49 21.00 10.95 6.91
C THR A 49 20.32 9.73 6.27
N LEU A 50 19.04 9.49 6.54
CA LEU A 50 18.31 8.29 6.09
C LEU A 50 17.76 8.39 4.67
N PHE A 51 17.42 9.60 4.22
CA PHE A 51 16.70 9.81 2.96
C PHE A 51 17.40 10.81 2.04
N GLY A 52 18.15 11.78 2.56
CA GLY A 52 18.86 12.77 1.76
C GLY A 52 18.13 14.13 1.62
N GLY A 53 16.85 14.20 1.96
CA GLY A 53 16.09 15.44 1.86
C GLY A 53 14.57 15.23 1.84
N LYS A 54 13.83 16.30 1.59
CA LYS A 54 12.36 16.27 1.47
C LYS A 54 11.93 15.45 0.24
N THR A 55 12.52 15.73 -0.92
CA THR A 55 12.15 15.06 -2.17
C THR A 55 12.35 13.56 -2.07
N GLU A 56 13.52 13.14 -1.60
CA GLU A 56 13.88 11.73 -1.47
C GLU A 56 13.05 11.02 -0.39
N LEU A 57 12.69 11.72 0.69
CA LEU A 57 11.75 11.20 1.68
C LEU A 57 10.36 10.97 1.06
N LEU A 58 9.85 11.91 0.27
CA LEU A 58 8.55 11.75 -0.39
C LEU A 58 8.55 10.56 -1.37
N THR A 59 9.61 10.40 -2.17
CA THR A 59 9.77 9.20 -3.02
C THR A 59 9.81 7.92 -2.19
N ALA A 60 10.57 7.91 -1.09
CA ALA A 60 10.71 6.74 -0.24
C ALA A 60 9.40 6.32 0.44
N VAL A 61 8.47 7.24 0.70
CA VAL A 61 7.13 6.92 1.22
C VAL A 61 6.35 6.08 0.23
N ILE A 62 6.37 6.43 -1.06
CA ILE A 62 5.64 5.68 -2.09
C ILE A 62 6.27 4.30 -2.29
N GLU A 63 7.60 4.23 -2.35
CA GLU A 63 8.32 2.95 -2.43
C GLU A 63 8.00 2.04 -1.23
N HIS A 64 7.90 2.62 -0.03
CA HIS A 64 7.54 1.90 1.18
C HIS A 64 6.09 1.40 1.15
N ALA A 65 5.15 2.21 0.66
CA ALA A 65 3.76 1.82 0.52
C ALA A 65 3.62 0.58 -0.39
N PHE A 66 4.19 0.63 -1.60
CA PHE A 66 4.13 -0.53 -2.50
C PHE A 66 4.90 -1.75 -1.99
N ARG A 67 6.06 -1.56 -1.35
CA ARG A 67 6.85 -2.66 -0.80
C ARG A 67 6.12 -3.36 0.34
N SER A 68 5.64 -2.61 1.33
CA SER A 68 4.92 -3.18 2.48
C SER A 68 3.61 -3.86 2.05
N PHE A 69 2.88 -3.27 1.10
CA PHE A 69 1.71 -3.90 0.48
C PHE A 69 2.09 -5.20 -0.26
N GLY A 70 3.15 -5.17 -1.06
CA GLY A 70 3.67 -6.34 -1.78
C GLY A 70 4.11 -7.47 -0.84
N ASP A 71 4.77 -7.15 0.28
CA ASP A 71 5.18 -8.11 1.30
C ASP A 71 3.96 -8.79 1.95
N ALA A 72 2.90 -8.01 2.25
CA ALA A 72 1.65 -8.55 2.77
C ALA A 72 0.95 -9.50 1.76
N GLN A 73 0.93 -9.15 0.48
CA GLN A 73 0.39 -10.01 -0.57
C GLN A 73 1.23 -11.27 -0.78
N LEU A 74 2.57 -11.17 -0.77
CA LEU A 74 3.47 -12.32 -0.88
C LEU A 74 3.30 -13.31 0.28
N ALA A 75 3.12 -12.81 1.51
CA ALA A 75 2.87 -13.65 2.67
C ALA A 75 1.53 -14.40 2.58
N ALA A 76 0.51 -13.80 1.95
CA ALA A 76 -0.81 -14.39 1.81
C ALA A 76 -0.96 -15.34 0.60
N GLU A 77 -0.13 -15.19 -0.44
CA GLU A 77 -0.20 -15.95 -1.69
C GLU A 77 -0.28 -17.48 -1.52
N PRO A 78 0.49 -18.14 -0.63
CA PRO A 78 0.41 -19.59 -0.44
C PRO A 78 -0.95 -20.09 0.06
N HIS A 79 -1.78 -19.17 0.58
CA HIS A 79 -3.11 -19.46 1.12
C HIS A 79 -4.25 -19.19 0.12
N GLY A 80 -3.91 -18.80 -1.11
CA GLY A 80 -4.85 -18.68 -2.23
C GLY A 80 -5.56 -17.33 -2.34
N ILE A 81 -6.50 -17.26 -3.28
CA ILE A 81 -7.11 -15.98 -3.72
C ILE A 81 -7.86 -15.24 -2.60
N ARG A 82 -8.54 -15.98 -1.71
CA ARG A 82 -9.24 -15.38 -0.57
C ARG A 82 -8.29 -14.73 0.41
N ALA A 83 -7.21 -15.41 0.76
CA ALA A 83 -6.20 -14.86 1.66
C ALA A 83 -5.53 -13.61 1.09
N LEU A 84 -5.30 -13.56 -0.23
CA LEU A 84 -4.82 -12.35 -0.90
C LEU A 84 -5.79 -11.17 -0.73
N GLY A 85 -7.10 -11.42 -0.89
CA GLY A 85 -8.13 -10.41 -0.65
C GLY A 85 -8.16 -9.95 0.82
N GLU A 86 -8.18 -10.89 1.76
CA GLU A 86 -8.13 -10.58 3.20
C GLU A 86 -6.90 -9.75 3.59
N ALA A 87 -5.72 -10.14 3.09
CA ALA A 87 -4.48 -9.39 3.30
C ALA A 87 -4.51 -8.00 2.65
N TYR A 88 -5.16 -7.86 1.49
CA TYR A 88 -5.35 -6.58 0.83
C TYR A 88 -6.12 -5.61 1.72
N ARG A 89 -7.31 -6.04 2.20
CA ARG A 89 -8.14 -5.23 3.10
C ARG A 89 -7.44 -4.96 4.41
N SER A 90 -6.87 -5.98 5.05
CA SER A 90 -6.20 -5.83 6.33
C SER A 90 -5.06 -4.82 6.27
N TRP A 91 -4.23 -4.87 5.21
CA TRP A 91 -3.14 -3.91 5.03
C TRP A 91 -3.69 -2.49 4.80
N ALA A 92 -4.68 -2.33 3.93
CA ALA A 92 -5.23 -1.02 3.61
C ALA A 92 -5.91 -0.34 4.81
N LEU A 93 -6.60 -1.10 5.67
CA LEU A 93 -7.23 -0.60 6.88
C LEU A 93 -6.19 -0.25 7.97
N ALA A 94 -5.08 -0.97 8.03
CA ALA A 94 -3.98 -0.67 8.93
C ALA A 94 -3.16 0.55 8.48
N HIS A 95 -3.11 0.81 7.17
CA HIS A 95 -2.28 1.86 6.57
C HIS A 95 -3.06 2.77 5.61
N PRO A 96 -4.12 3.47 6.08
CA PRO A 96 -5.04 4.20 5.21
C PRO A 96 -4.37 5.36 4.45
N ALA A 97 -3.42 6.05 5.07
CA ALA A 97 -2.66 7.11 4.40
C ALA A 97 -1.77 6.54 3.27
N LEU A 98 -1.03 5.45 3.53
CA LEU A 98 -0.20 4.79 2.50
C LEU A 98 -1.06 4.26 1.35
N PHE A 99 -2.21 3.66 1.65
CA PHE A 99 -3.16 3.18 0.64
C PHE A 99 -3.63 4.33 -0.28
N ARG A 100 -4.03 5.47 0.28
CA ARG A 100 -4.46 6.63 -0.51
C ARG A 100 -3.33 7.23 -1.36
N LEU A 101 -2.09 7.16 -0.89
CA LEU A 101 -0.93 7.64 -1.65
C LEU A 101 -0.58 6.76 -2.84
N MET A 102 -0.74 5.43 -2.74
CA MET A 102 -0.47 4.51 -3.85
C MET A 102 -1.42 4.72 -5.04
N PHE A 103 -2.65 5.16 -4.78
CA PHE A 103 -3.73 5.19 -5.79
C PHE A 103 -4.33 6.58 -6.04
N GLY A 104 -3.77 7.63 -5.44
CA GLY A 104 -4.23 9.01 -5.62
C GLY A 104 -3.30 9.83 -6.51
N ASP A 105 -3.83 10.91 -7.11
CA ASP A 105 -3.09 11.87 -7.96
C ASP A 105 -2.10 12.76 -7.17
N ARG A 106 -1.79 12.39 -5.93
CA ARG A 106 -1.20 13.31 -4.93
C ARG A 106 0.32 13.41 -5.01
N MET A 107 1.03 12.69 -5.88
CA MET A 107 2.50 12.75 -5.95
C MET A 107 3.04 12.82 -7.39
N PRO A 108 4.14 13.56 -7.64
CA PRO A 108 4.76 13.64 -8.96
C PRO A 108 5.18 12.26 -9.47
N ALA A 109 4.64 11.88 -10.63
CA ALA A 109 4.71 10.55 -11.22
C ALA A 109 6.07 10.17 -11.85
N GLU A 110 7.17 10.84 -11.52
CA GLU A 110 8.41 10.74 -12.32
C GLU A 110 9.50 9.89 -11.65
N HIS A 111 9.19 8.68 -11.22
CA HIS A 111 10.21 7.75 -10.71
C HIS A 111 9.97 6.34 -11.24
N ALA A 112 10.73 5.93 -12.27
CA ALA A 112 10.67 4.58 -12.85
C ALA A 112 10.86 3.45 -11.80
N ALA A 113 11.57 3.74 -10.70
CA ALA A 113 11.70 2.83 -9.57
C ALA A 113 10.35 2.54 -8.88
N VAL A 114 9.48 3.55 -8.75
CA VAL A 114 8.13 3.39 -8.18
C VAL A 114 7.26 2.54 -9.09
N GLU A 115 7.33 2.74 -10.41
CA GLU A 115 6.59 1.94 -11.38
C GLU A 115 6.95 0.44 -11.29
N ALA A 116 8.25 0.13 -11.19
CA ALA A 116 8.70 -1.26 -11.04
C ALA A 116 8.16 -1.91 -9.76
N VAL A 117 8.22 -1.21 -8.61
CA VAL A 117 7.72 -1.75 -7.33
C VAL A 117 6.19 -1.87 -7.34
N ALA A 118 5.48 -0.94 -7.98
CA ALA A 118 4.03 -1.00 -8.15
C ALA A 118 3.61 -2.24 -8.94
N LEU A 119 4.25 -2.50 -10.08
CA LEU A 119 3.99 -3.70 -10.87
C LEU A 119 4.31 -4.99 -10.10
N GLN A 120 5.41 -5.00 -9.35
CA GLN A 120 5.79 -6.15 -8.51
C GLN A 120 4.74 -6.47 -7.46
N SER A 121 4.10 -5.46 -6.87
CA SER A 121 3.09 -5.65 -5.82
C SER A 121 1.84 -6.43 -6.27
N LEU A 122 1.57 -6.47 -7.59
CA LEU A 122 0.46 -7.24 -8.18
C LEU A 122 0.85 -8.66 -8.60
N THR A 123 2.14 -8.99 -8.57
CA THR A 123 2.66 -10.29 -9.02
C THR A 123 2.00 -11.48 -8.29
N PRO A 124 1.79 -11.46 -6.96
CA PRO A 124 1.16 -12.58 -6.25
C PRO A 124 -0.23 -12.92 -6.77
N LEU A 125 -1.04 -11.90 -7.06
CA LEU A 125 -2.38 -12.06 -7.64
C LEU A 125 -2.30 -12.67 -9.04
N VAL A 126 -1.44 -12.13 -9.91
CA VAL A 126 -1.29 -12.62 -11.29
C VAL A 126 -0.82 -14.08 -11.31
N ARG A 127 0.13 -14.46 -10.45
CA ARG A 127 0.61 -15.84 -10.31
C ARG A 127 -0.50 -16.78 -9.84
N THR A 128 -1.24 -16.38 -8.81
CA THR A 128 -2.35 -17.16 -8.25
C THR A 128 -3.43 -17.42 -9.31
N VAL A 129 -3.87 -16.38 -10.02
CA VAL A 129 -4.88 -16.51 -11.07
C VAL A 129 -4.36 -17.34 -12.26
N SER A 130 -3.08 -17.16 -12.64
CA SER A 130 -2.45 -17.96 -13.71
C SER A 130 -2.37 -19.46 -13.35
N GLY A 131 -2.16 -19.79 -12.07
CA GLY A 131 -2.20 -21.16 -11.59
C GLY A 131 -3.59 -21.81 -11.68
N ILE A 132 -4.65 -21.00 -11.53
CA ILE A 132 -6.05 -21.44 -11.66
C ILE A 132 -6.47 -21.59 -13.14
N ARG A 133 -5.91 -20.76 -14.03
CA ARG A 133 -6.20 -20.74 -15.48
C ARG A 133 -4.97 -21.18 -16.32
N PRO A 134 -4.49 -22.43 -16.21
CA PRO A 134 -3.29 -22.87 -16.92
C PRO A 134 -3.48 -22.80 -18.44
N GLY A 135 -2.50 -22.24 -19.15
CA GLY A 135 -2.51 -22.12 -20.61
C GLY A 135 -3.32 -20.94 -21.17
N ALA A 136 -3.88 -20.08 -20.31
CA ALA A 136 -4.70 -18.94 -20.72
C ALA A 136 -4.16 -17.60 -20.18
N ALA A 137 -2.91 -17.25 -20.52
CA ALA A 137 -2.20 -16.10 -19.93
C ALA A 137 -2.93 -14.76 -20.06
N GLU A 138 -3.49 -14.44 -21.24
CA GLU A 138 -4.25 -13.20 -21.45
C GLU A 138 -5.53 -13.17 -20.61
N ALA A 139 -6.21 -14.31 -20.47
CA ALA A 139 -7.41 -14.42 -19.63
C ALA A 139 -7.05 -14.27 -18.15
N ALA A 140 -5.95 -14.91 -17.70
CA ALA A 140 -5.48 -14.80 -16.32
C ALA A 140 -5.10 -13.35 -15.95
N GLN A 141 -4.45 -12.62 -16.85
CA GLN A 141 -4.15 -11.21 -16.65
C GLN A 141 -5.43 -10.37 -16.57
N ARG A 142 -6.39 -10.60 -17.46
CA ARG A 142 -7.69 -9.92 -17.44
C ARG A 142 -8.44 -10.19 -16.14
N ASP A 143 -8.52 -11.44 -15.73
CA ASP A 143 -9.19 -11.87 -14.50
C ASP A 143 -8.52 -11.25 -13.26
N ALA A 144 -7.18 -11.21 -13.21
CA ALA A 144 -6.44 -10.54 -12.13
C ALA A 144 -6.80 -9.05 -12.02
N VAL A 145 -6.88 -8.32 -13.13
CA VAL A 145 -7.27 -6.90 -13.13
C VAL A 145 -8.73 -6.72 -12.69
N ILE A 146 -9.63 -7.59 -13.13
CA ILE A 146 -11.05 -7.56 -12.72
C ILE A 146 -11.16 -7.78 -11.21
N ILE A 147 -10.54 -8.83 -10.69
CA ILE A 147 -10.55 -9.16 -9.25
C ILE A 147 -9.96 -8.02 -8.43
N TRP A 148 -8.82 -7.50 -8.86
CA TRP A 148 -8.17 -6.38 -8.19
C TRP A 148 -9.07 -5.16 -8.16
N SER A 149 -9.76 -4.84 -9.26
CA SER A 149 -10.69 -3.71 -9.32
C SER A 149 -11.85 -3.85 -8.33
N GLN A 150 -12.39 -5.06 -8.17
CA GLN A 150 -13.48 -5.33 -7.23
C GLN A 150 -13.02 -5.19 -5.77
N VAL A 151 -11.88 -5.79 -5.43
CA VAL A 151 -11.27 -5.71 -4.10
C VAL A 151 -10.87 -4.26 -3.75
N HIS A 152 -10.17 -3.60 -4.66
CA HIS A 152 -9.74 -2.21 -4.50
C HIS A 152 -10.94 -1.28 -4.31
N GLY A 153 -11.97 -1.40 -5.16
CA GLY A 153 -13.18 -0.59 -5.08
C GLY A 153 -13.91 -0.75 -3.74
N ALA A 154 -14.06 -1.98 -3.25
CA ALA A 154 -14.71 -2.22 -1.95
C ALA A 154 -13.92 -1.60 -0.78
N VAL A 155 -12.60 -1.78 -0.75
CA VAL A 155 -11.74 -1.21 0.30
C VAL A 155 -11.69 0.31 0.22
N ALA A 156 -11.64 0.89 -0.99
CA ALA A 156 -11.67 2.34 -1.17
C ALA A 156 -13.00 2.93 -0.67
N LEU A 157 -14.14 2.28 -0.96
CA LEU A 157 -15.45 2.69 -0.46
C LEU A 157 -15.55 2.55 1.06
N GLU A 158 -14.97 1.49 1.64
CA GLU A 158 -14.89 1.29 3.08
C GLU A 158 -14.09 2.40 3.77
N LEU A 159 -12.88 2.68 3.29
CA LEU A 159 -12.04 3.74 3.83
C LEU A 159 -12.69 5.13 3.68
N ALA A 160 -13.47 5.34 2.62
CA ALA A 160 -14.22 6.57 2.41
C ALA A 160 -15.54 6.63 3.22
N GLN A 161 -15.94 5.53 3.87
CA GLN A 161 -17.27 5.36 4.49
C GLN A 161 -18.40 5.72 3.52
N ALA A 162 -18.22 5.37 2.24
CA ALA A 162 -19.10 5.73 1.13
C ALA A 162 -20.17 4.66 0.90
N ALA A 163 -21.01 4.43 1.90
CA ALA A 163 -22.08 3.45 1.91
C ALA A 163 -23.26 3.93 2.77
N PRO A 164 -24.42 3.24 2.75
CA PRO A 164 -25.50 3.52 3.70
C PRO A 164 -25.02 3.47 5.16
N PRO A 165 -25.67 4.22 6.07
CA PRO A 165 -25.39 4.13 7.50
C PRO A 165 -25.49 2.68 8.01
N ASP A 166 -24.65 2.34 8.99
CA ASP A 166 -24.63 1.03 9.67
C ASP A 166 -24.36 -0.18 8.76
N VAL A 167 -23.72 0.02 7.60
CA VAL A 167 -23.28 -1.09 6.75
C VAL A 167 -22.27 -1.97 7.51
N ASP A 168 -22.48 -3.28 7.43
CA ASP A 168 -21.53 -4.26 7.91
C ASP A 168 -20.46 -4.52 6.83
N TRP A 169 -19.35 -3.78 6.92
CA TRP A 169 -18.24 -3.91 5.98
C TRP A 169 -17.59 -5.30 6.00
N ASP A 170 -17.61 -6.00 7.14
CA ASP A 170 -17.09 -7.36 7.23
C ASP A 170 -17.96 -8.31 6.40
N ALA A 171 -19.29 -8.22 6.53
CA ALA A 171 -20.22 -9.01 5.73
C ALA A 171 -20.15 -8.65 4.23
N VAL A 172 -20.05 -7.36 3.90
CA VAL A 172 -19.89 -6.90 2.51
C VAL A 172 -18.62 -7.48 1.90
N TYR A 173 -17.49 -7.39 2.60
CA TYR A 173 -16.22 -7.84 2.09
C TYR A 173 -16.15 -9.37 2.00
N ALA A 174 -16.67 -10.10 2.99
CA ALA A 174 -16.80 -11.56 2.92
C ALA A 174 -17.63 -12.01 1.71
N GLY A 175 -18.78 -11.36 1.48
CA GLY A 175 -19.63 -11.64 0.32
C GLY A 175 -18.97 -11.32 -1.02
N LEU A 176 -18.15 -10.26 -1.08
CA LEU A 176 -17.32 -9.96 -2.25
C LEU A 176 -16.31 -11.09 -2.53
N LEU A 177 -15.60 -11.57 -1.52
CA LEU A 177 -14.62 -12.65 -1.69
C LEU A 177 -15.30 -13.94 -2.16
N ASP A 178 -16.52 -14.24 -1.68
CA ASP A 178 -17.31 -15.35 -2.19
C ASP A 178 -17.64 -15.21 -3.69
N VAL A 179 -17.91 -13.99 -4.17
CA VAL A 179 -18.14 -13.73 -5.61
C VAL A 179 -16.86 -13.94 -6.41
N VAL A 180 -15.73 -13.46 -5.91
CA VAL A 180 -14.40 -13.61 -6.55
C VAL A 180 -14.02 -15.09 -6.67
N GLU A 181 -14.19 -15.89 -5.63
CA GLU A 181 -13.88 -17.31 -5.71
C GLU A 181 -14.78 -18.05 -6.71
N ARG A 182 -16.08 -17.74 -6.75
CA ARG A 182 -17.02 -18.35 -7.70
C ARG A 182 -16.73 -17.98 -9.16
N SER A 183 -16.17 -16.80 -9.44
CA SER A 183 -15.84 -16.40 -10.82
C SER A 183 -14.62 -17.13 -11.38
N LEU A 184 -13.79 -17.69 -10.49
CA LEU A 184 -12.58 -18.44 -10.83
C LEU A 184 -12.78 -19.95 -10.94
N ALA A 185 -13.84 -20.48 -10.32
CA ALA A 185 -14.29 -21.87 -10.47
C ALA A 185 -14.73 -22.17 -11.92
#